data_AF-A0A3M1N0H7-F1
#
_entry.id   AF-A0A3M1N0H7-F1
#
_cell.length_a   1.000
_cell.length_b   1.000
_cell.length_c   1.000
_cell.angle_alpha   90.00
_cell.angle_beta   90.00
_cell.angle_gamma   90.00
#
_symmetry.space_group_name_H-M   'P 1'
#
loop_
_entity.id
_entity.type
_entity.pdbx_description
1 polymer ?
#
loop_
_entity_poly.entity_id
_entity_poly.type
_entity_poly.pdbx_seq_one_letter_code
_entity_poly.pdbx_strand_id
1 'polypeptide(L)'
;MYKNWRDLIKPKRLQVETDTLSDTYGKFFAEPFERGFGTTLGNSLRRVLLSSLQGAAISSVRIKGVLHEFSTIPGVTEDATDLILNLKGVLIKLHGHDSRNIRIVKKGAGVITAGDIITDSHVEILNPDHHIATCSKEADVEIDMVVTMGKGYVPADRNRDEKAPVGTIPIDAIYSPIKKVNFQVTNARVGQMTDYDKLT
;
A
#
# COMPACT_ATOMS: atom_id res chain seq x y z
N MET A 1 -38.14 -24.55 27.62
CA MET A 1 -36.71 -24.83 27.38
C MET A 1 -36.40 -24.39 25.95
N TYR A 2 -35.97 -23.13 25.76
CA TYR A 2 -35.64 -22.61 24.44
C TYR A 2 -34.33 -23.26 23.97
N LYS A 3 -34.39 -23.91 22.81
CA LYS A 3 -33.28 -24.61 22.19
C LYS A 3 -32.28 -23.57 21.62
N ASN A 4 -31.27 -23.22 22.42
CA ASN A 4 -30.17 -22.26 22.10
C ASN A 4 -29.25 -22.66 20.92
N TRP A 5 -29.62 -23.64 20.08
CA TRP A 5 -28.80 -24.06 18.93
C TRP A 5 -29.29 -23.51 17.58
N ARG A 6 -30.42 -22.80 17.55
CA ARG A 6 -30.95 -22.23 16.30
C ARG A 6 -30.42 -20.83 15.98
N ASP A 7 -30.09 -20.04 17.00
CA ASP A 7 -29.66 -18.65 16.82
C ASP A 7 -28.23 -18.47 17.36
N LEU A 8 -27.29 -18.23 16.44
CA LEU A 8 -25.91 -17.88 16.78
C LEU A 8 -25.86 -16.48 17.38
N ILE A 9 -25.11 -16.31 18.46
CA ILE A 9 -24.79 -14.99 18.99
C ILE A 9 -23.83 -14.29 18.02
N LYS A 10 -24.24 -13.10 17.61
CA LYS A 10 -23.49 -12.23 16.70
C LYS A 10 -23.27 -10.89 17.38
N PRO A 11 -22.08 -10.28 17.25
CA PRO A 11 -21.86 -8.93 17.75
C PRO A 11 -22.76 -7.96 17.00
N LYS A 12 -23.29 -6.96 17.71
CA LYS A 12 -24.21 -5.99 17.12
C LYS A 12 -23.51 -4.91 16.29
N ARG A 13 -22.25 -4.59 16.61
CA ARG A 13 -21.49 -3.53 15.96
C ARG A 13 -19.99 -3.76 16.09
N LEU A 14 -19.24 -3.34 15.06
CA LEU A 14 -17.80 -3.15 15.13
C LEU A 14 -17.50 -1.86 15.89
N GLN A 15 -16.70 -1.94 16.94
CA GLN A 15 -16.25 -0.79 17.72
C GLN A 15 -14.83 -0.41 17.31
N VAL A 16 -14.49 0.87 17.44
CA VAL A 16 -13.15 1.41 17.19
C VAL A 16 -12.58 1.97 18.49
N GLU A 17 -11.32 1.65 18.76
CA GLU A 17 -10.60 2.20 19.91
C GLU A 17 -10.03 3.57 19.54
N THR A 18 -10.83 4.60 19.82
CA THR A 18 -10.58 5.99 19.44
C THR A 18 -9.25 6.53 19.96
N ASP A 19 -8.81 6.06 21.12
CA ASP A 19 -7.58 6.55 21.78
C ASP A 19 -6.32 6.17 21.00
N THR A 20 -6.40 5.11 20.19
CA THR A 20 -5.28 4.65 19.35
C THR A 20 -5.44 5.05 17.88
N LEU A 21 -6.61 5.58 17.49
CA LEU A 21 -6.93 5.87 16.10
C LEU A 21 -6.05 7.02 15.56
N SER A 22 -5.42 6.79 14.41
CA SER A 22 -4.67 7.79 13.65
C SER A 22 -4.96 7.65 12.16
N ASP A 23 -4.39 8.53 11.34
CA ASP A 23 -4.56 8.50 9.87
C ASP A 23 -4.06 7.19 9.23
N THR A 24 -3.17 6.46 9.90
CA THR A 24 -2.54 5.24 9.38
C THR A 24 -2.69 4.02 10.29
N TYR A 25 -3.36 4.15 11.43
CA TYR A 25 -3.58 3.06 12.37
C TYR A 25 -5.01 3.07 12.93
N GLY A 26 -5.65 1.90 12.91
CA GLY A 26 -6.94 1.69 13.55
C GLY A 26 -6.95 0.36 14.29
N LYS A 27 -7.50 0.37 15.50
CA LYS A 27 -7.75 -0.82 16.31
C LYS A 27 -9.26 -0.98 16.47
N PHE A 28 -9.77 -2.14 16.07
CA PHE A 28 -11.19 -2.41 16.02
C PHE A 28 -11.48 -3.63 16.87
N PHE A 29 -12.64 -3.68 17.52
CA PHE A 29 -13.03 -4.89 18.24
C PHE A 29 -14.52 -5.17 18.09
N ALA A 30 -14.87 -6.45 18.13
CA ALA A 30 -16.24 -6.91 18.10
C ALA A 30 -16.42 -8.05 19.11
N GLU A 31 -17.51 -7.95 19.87
CA GLU A 31 -17.93 -8.93 20.87
C GLU A 31 -19.46 -8.80 21.08
N PRO A 32 -20.13 -9.86 21.56
CA PRO A 32 -19.63 -11.22 21.74
C PRO A 32 -19.72 -12.06 20.46
N PHE A 33 -18.75 -12.95 20.25
CA PHE A 33 -18.79 -14.03 19.27
C PHE A 33 -18.91 -15.38 19.96
N GLU A 34 -19.56 -16.35 19.31
CA GLU A 34 -19.49 -17.75 19.76
C GLU A 34 -18.04 -18.23 19.89
N ARG A 35 -17.79 -19.13 20.83
CA ARG A 35 -16.45 -19.67 21.07
C ARG A 35 -15.85 -20.25 19.79
N GLY A 36 -14.63 -19.82 19.44
CA GLY A 36 -13.91 -20.25 18.24
C GLY A 36 -14.23 -19.43 16.98
N PHE A 37 -15.32 -18.65 16.96
CA PHE A 37 -15.65 -17.80 15.82
C PHE A 37 -14.68 -16.61 15.71
N GLY A 38 -14.12 -16.13 16.84
CA GLY A 38 -13.14 -15.06 16.84
C GLY A 38 -11.92 -15.41 15.98
N THR A 39 -11.40 -16.63 16.13
CA THR A 39 -10.23 -17.11 15.36
C THR A 39 -10.55 -17.31 13.88
N THR A 40 -11.72 -17.89 13.57
CA THR A 40 -12.16 -18.11 12.18
C THR A 40 -12.32 -16.78 11.43
N LEU A 41 -12.97 -15.80 12.06
CA LEU A 41 -13.19 -14.48 11.46
C LEU A 41 -11.90 -13.66 11.42
N GLY A 42 -11.11 -13.66 12.49
CA GLY A 42 -9.84 -12.94 12.56
C GLY A 42 -8.86 -13.35 11.46
N ASN A 43 -8.69 -14.67 11.25
CA ASN A 43 -7.86 -15.17 10.15
C ASN A 43 -8.40 -14.78 8.77
N SER A 44 -9.71 -14.90 8.56
CA SER A 44 -10.35 -14.58 7.28
C SER A 44 -10.21 -13.09 6.96
N LEU A 45 -10.50 -12.21 7.92
CA LEU A 45 -10.38 -10.75 7.78
C LEU A 45 -8.92 -10.35 7.54
N ARG A 46 -7.96 -10.91 8.29
CA ARG A 46 -6.53 -10.66 8.07
C ARG A 46 -6.10 -10.97 6.64
N ARG A 47 -6.55 -12.09 6.08
CA ARG A 47 -6.25 -12.47 4.69
C ARG A 47 -6.87 -11.49 3.69
N VAL A 48 -8.14 -11.16 3.87
CA VAL A 48 -8.88 -10.24 2.98
C VAL A 48 -8.23 -8.85 2.98
N LEU A 49 -7.91 -8.31 4.16
CA LEU A 49 -7.28 -6.99 4.30
C LEU A 49 -5.90 -6.92 3.63
N LEU A 50 -5.10 -7.99 3.73
CA LEU A 50 -3.76 -8.00 3.14
C LEU A 50 -3.77 -8.23 1.62
N SER A 51 -4.71 -9.01 1.08
CA SER A 51 -4.63 -9.49 -0.30
C SER A 51 -5.68 -8.95 -1.27
N SER A 52 -6.81 -8.44 -0.78
CA SER A 52 -8.01 -8.24 -1.61
C SER A 52 -8.40 -6.77 -1.81
N LEU A 53 -7.82 -5.87 -1.02
CA LEU A 53 -8.05 -4.44 -1.16
C LEU A 53 -7.37 -3.90 -2.42
N GLN A 54 -8.09 -3.00 -3.08
CA GLN A 54 -7.58 -2.28 -4.24
C GLN A 54 -6.74 -1.09 -3.78
N GLY A 55 -5.70 -0.80 -4.54
CA GLY A 55 -4.91 0.40 -4.38
C GLY A 55 -4.10 0.69 -5.64
N ALA A 56 -3.47 1.87 -5.64
CA ALA A 56 -2.63 2.32 -6.74
C ALA A 56 -1.15 2.13 -6.41
N ALA A 57 -0.36 1.78 -7.42
CA ALA A 57 1.09 1.65 -7.29
C ALA A 57 1.77 2.01 -8.61
N ILE A 58 3.05 2.36 -8.55
CA ILE A 58 3.90 2.53 -9.73
C ILE A 58 4.23 1.13 -10.26
N SER A 59 3.89 0.85 -11.53
CA SER A 59 4.12 -0.45 -12.16
C SER A 59 5.39 -0.50 -13.00
N SER A 60 5.81 0.64 -13.53
CA SER A 60 7.01 0.75 -14.35
C SER A 60 7.60 2.17 -14.27
N VAL A 61 8.89 2.24 -14.52
CA VAL A 61 9.68 3.47 -14.53
C VAL A 61 10.60 3.49 -15.73
N ARG A 62 10.82 4.67 -16.31
CA ARG A 62 11.83 4.92 -17.34
C ARG A 62 12.62 6.14 -16.92
N ILE A 63 13.91 5.95 -16.71
CA ILE A 63 14.83 7.00 -16.26
C ILE A 63 15.70 7.40 -17.45
N LYS A 64 15.81 8.69 -17.72
CA LYS A 64 16.62 9.20 -18.83
C LYS A 64 18.08 8.73 -18.71
N GLY A 65 18.59 8.11 -19.77
CA GLY A 65 19.98 7.63 -19.83
C GLY A 65 20.24 6.30 -19.10
N VAL A 66 19.21 5.69 -18.50
CA VAL A 66 19.31 4.40 -17.80
C VAL A 66 18.57 3.33 -18.62
N LEU A 67 19.24 2.21 -18.86
CA LEU A 67 18.67 1.09 -19.64
C LEU A 67 18.19 -0.07 -18.79
N HIS A 68 18.73 -0.21 -17.57
CA HIS A 68 18.42 -1.28 -16.62
C HIS A 68 18.61 -0.81 -15.18
N GLU A 69 18.00 -1.54 -14.24
CA GLU A 69 17.90 -1.26 -12.80
C GLU A 69 19.24 -1.24 -12.06
N PHE A 70 20.29 -1.87 -12.59
CA PHE A 70 21.63 -1.90 -12.00
C PHE A 70 22.56 -0.76 -12.45
N SER A 71 22.01 0.27 -13.12
CA SER A 71 22.81 1.37 -13.64
C SER A 71 23.01 2.47 -12.59
N THR A 72 24.12 3.19 -12.71
CA THR A 72 24.27 4.46 -12.01
C THR A 72 23.55 5.59 -12.76
N ILE A 73 23.14 6.62 -12.03
CA ILE A 73 22.46 7.80 -12.60
C ILE A 73 23.42 8.99 -12.49
N PRO A 74 23.92 9.55 -13.61
CA PRO A 74 24.86 10.67 -13.56
C PRO A 74 24.30 11.86 -12.77
N GLY A 75 25.08 12.34 -11.80
CA GLY A 75 24.70 13.50 -10.98
C GLY A 75 23.69 13.19 -9.87
N VAL A 76 23.36 11.93 -9.62
CA VAL A 76 22.49 11.50 -8.50
C VAL A 76 23.30 10.64 -7.53
N THR A 77 23.00 10.74 -6.24
CA THR A 77 23.71 9.99 -5.19
C THR A 77 23.26 8.54 -5.14
N GLU A 78 21.95 8.30 -5.27
CA GLU A 78 21.31 7.00 -5.36
C GLU A 78 21.51 6.40 -6.75
N ASP A 79 21.73 5.08 -6.81
CA ASP A 79 21.71 4.35 -8.07
C ASP A 79 20.27 4.04 -8.52
N ALA A 80 20.11 3.41 -9.69
CA ALA A 80 18.78 3.10 -10.20
C ALA A 80 18.02 2.09 -9.31
N THR A 81 18.70 1.20 -8.59
CA THR A 81 18.07 0.22 -7.70
C THR A 81 17.52 0.92 -6.45
N ASP A 82 18.34 1.76 -5.81
CA ASP A 82 17.94 2.56 -4.65
C ASP A 82 16.79 3.50 -5.01
N LEU A 83 16.86 4.15 -6.17
CA LEU A 83 15.79 5.03 -6.66
C LEU A 83 14.49 4.24 -6.87
N ILE A 84 14.55 3.06 -7.51
CA ILE A 84 13.38 2.19 -7.70
C ILE A 84 12.79 1.77 -6.34
N LEU A 85 13.63 1.45 -5.36
CA LEU A 85 13.17 1.08 -4.02
C LEU A 85 12.46 2.27 -3.33
N ASN A 86 13.02 3.47 -3.45
CA ASN A 86 12.40 4.68 -2.91
C ASN A 86 11.05 4.98 -3.60
N LEU A 87 10.95 4.80 -4.92
CA LEU A 87 9.70 4.95 -5.66
C LEU A 87 8.60 3.99 -5.19
N LYS A 88 8.95 2.74 -4.83
CA LYS A 88 7.99 1.79 -4.22
C LYS A 88 7.43 2.26 -2.87
N GLY A 89 8.12 3.19 -2.20
CA GLY A 89 7.67 3.82 -0.95
C GLY A 89 6.68 4.96 -1.13
N VAL A 90 6.44 5.43 -2.37
CA VAL A 90 5.49 6.51 -2.66
C VAL A 90 4.06 5.98 -2.54
N LEU A 91 3.27 6.64 -1.69
CA LEU A 91 1.86 6.32 -1.46
C LEU A 91 1.01 7.16 -2.41
N ILE A 92 0.29 6.47 -3.30
CA ILE A 92 -0.49 7.08 -4.36
C ILE A 92 -1.96 6.72 -4.21
N LYS A 93 -2.83 7.70 -4.39
CA LYS A 93 -4.26 7.51 -4.57
C LYS A 93 -4.64 7.92 -5.98
N LEU A 94 -5.29 7.01 -6.70
CA LEU A 94 -5.73 7.22 -8.06
C LEU A 94 -7.26 7.30 -8.09
N HIS A 95 -7.77 8.41 -8.61
CA HIS A 95 -9.18 8.64 -8.87
C HIS A 95 -9.54 8.04 -10.23
N GLY A 96 -10.06 6.80 -10.21
CA GLY A 96 -10.47 6.07 -11.40
C GLY A 96 -9.79 4.70 -11.50
N HIS A 97 -9.94 4.06 -12.66
CA HIS A 97 -9.40 2.72 -12.92
C HIS A 97 -8.34 2.68 -14.03
N ASP A 98 -8.26 3.74 -14.84
CA ASP A 98 -7.32 3.80 -15.96
C ASP A 98 -5.90 4.08 -15.46
N SER A 99 -4.90 3.53 -16.15
CA SER A 99 -3.52 3.89 -15.89
C SER A 99 -3.25 5.37 -16.16
N ARG A 100 -2.29 5.93 -15.41
CA ARG A 100 -1.85 7.32 -15.55
C ARG A 100 -0.34 7.39 -15.61
N ASN A 101 0.15 8.26 -16.50
CA ASN A 101 1.58 8.58 -16.57
C ASN A 101 1.87 9.76 -15.66
N ILE A 102 2.90 9.62 -14.84
CA ILE A 102 3.41 10.68 -13.96
C ILE A 102 4.90 10.86 -14.25
N ARG A 103 5.44 12.03 -13.93
CA ARG A 103 6.85 12.33 -14.24
C ARG A 103 7.54 13.15 -13.17
N ILE A 104 8.85 13.02 -13.05
CA ILE A 104 9.71 13.91 -12.28
C ILE A 104 10.68 14.57 -13.24
N VAL A 105 10.91 15.87 -13.07
CA VAL A 105 11.92 16.63 -13.80
C VAL A 105 12.70 17.48 -12.82
N LYS A 106 14.00 17.23 -12.71
CA LYS A 106 14.89 17.98 -11.84
C LYS A 106 16.18 18.33 -12.57
N LYS A 107 16.57 19.59 -12.48
CA LYS A 107 17.86 20.09 -12.97
C LYS A 107 18.63 20.75 -11.84
N GLY A 108 19.92 20.46 -11.77
CA GLY A 108 20.82 21.01 -10.76
C GLY A 108 20.66 20.36 -9.38
N ALA A 109 21.32 20.98 -8.39
CA ALA A 109 21.45 20.40 -7.06
C ALA A 109 20.14 20.48 -6.26
N GLY A 110 19.89 19.47 -5.43
CA GLY A 110 18.79 19.45 -4.48
C GLY A 110 18.22 18.07 -4.23
N VAL A 111 17.32 17.98 -3.27
CA VAL A 111 16.57 16.75 -2.99
C VAL A 111 15.35 16.68 -3.92
N ILE A 112 15.03 15.45 -4.36
CA ILE A 112 13.79 15.07 -5.02
C ILE A 112 12.96 14.32 -4.01
N THR A 113 11.75 14.82 -3.79
CA THR A 113 10.73 14.22 -2.92
C THR A 113 9.53 13.76 -3.74
N ALA A 114 8.62 12.98 -3.14
CA ALA A 114 7.38 12.58 -3.79
C ALA A 114 6.48 13.77 -4.15
N GLY A 115 6.60 14.91 -3.45
CA GLY A 115 5.92 16.15 -3.79
C GLY A 115 6.38 16.79 -5.10
N ASP A 116 7.57 16.43 -5.60
CA ASP A 116 8.09 16.90 -6.89
C ASP A 116 7.52 16.12 -8.10
N ILE A 117 6.67 15.12 -7.85
CA ILE A 117 6.01 14.34 -8.90
C ILE A 117 4.96 15.21 -9.61
N ILE A 118 5.16 15.40 -10.91
CA ILE A 118 4.23 16.08 -11.79
C ILE A 118 3.18 15.07 -12.24
N THR A 119 1.92 15.37 -11.95
CA THR A 119 0.78 14.51 -12.25
C THR A 119 -0.49 15.31 -12.58
N ASP A 120 -1.52 14.65 -13.10
CA ASP A 120 -2.84 15.22 -13.31
C ASP A 120 -3.72 15.19 -12.05
N SER A 121 -4.93 15.75 -12.13
CA SER A 121 -5.89 15.78 -11.03
C SER A 121 -6.44 14.41 -10.61
N HIS A 122 -6.15 13.34 -11.36
CA HIS A 122 -6.61 12.00 -11.01
C HIS A 122 -5.63 11.30 -10.07
N VAL A 123 -4.44 11.82 -9.84
CA VAL A 123 -3.44 11.19 -8.97
C VAL A 123 -3.15 12.13 -7.80
N GLU A 124 -3.23 11.58 -6.61
CA GLU A 124 -2.93 12.27 -5.35
C GLU A 124 -1.76 11.55 -4.66
N ILE A 125 -0.71 12.31 -4.34
CA ILE A 125 0.44 11.82 -3.58
C ILE A 125 0.14 12.00 -2.09
N LEU A 126 0.11 10.91 -1.33
CA LEU A 126 -0.31 10.90 0.07
C LEU A 126 0.85 11.17 1.04
N ASN A 127 2.09 11.00 0.61
CA ASN A 127 3.30 11.24 1.40
C ASN A 127 4.29 12.15 0.66
N PRO A 128 3.96 13.43 0.45
CA PRO A 128 4.77 14.34 -0.37
C PRO A 128 6.22 14.51 0.12
N ASP A 129 6.46 14.39 1.43
CA ASP A 129 7.80 14.55 2.03
C ASP A 129 8.70 13.31 1.84
N HIS A 130 8.21 12.25 1.20
CA HIS A 130 8.97 11.02 1.01
C HIS A 130 10.17 11.24 0.09
N HIS A 131 11.36 10.90 0.58
CA HIS A 131 12.62 11.04 -0.16
C HIS A 131 12.67 10.08 -1.34
N ILE A 132 13.06 10.59 -2.52
CA ILE A 132 13.27 9.77 -3.73
C ILE A 132 14.75 9.72 -4.08
N ALA A 133 15.39 10.89 -4.23
CA ALA A 133 16.78 10.98 -4.65
C ALA A 133 17.43 12.32 -4.28
N THR A 134 18.76 12.37 -4.32
CA THR A 134 19.59 13.55 -4.04
C THR A 134 20.46 13.87 -5.25
N CYS A 135 20.28 15.07 -5.80
CA CYS A 135 20.95 15.54 -7.00
C CYS A 135 22.11 16.48 -6.72
N SER A 136 23.19 16.34 -7.49
CA SER A 136 24.33 17.25 -7.55
C SER A 136 24.07 18.40 -8.53
N LYS A 137 25.00 19.38 -8.61
CA LYS A 137 24.84 20.59 -9.45
C LYS A 137 24.71 20.31 -10.95
N GLU A 138 25.19 19.16 -11.40
CA GLU A 138 25.24 18.77 -12.81
C GLU A 138 24.10 17.80 -13.18
N ALA A 139 23.21 17.49 -12.24
CA ALA A 139 22.12 16.55 -12.45
C ALA A 139 21.09 17.07 -13.48
N ASP A 140 20.71 16.20 -14.43
CA ASP A 140 19.58 16.38 -15.34
C ASP A 140 18.72 15.11 -15.30
N VAL A 141 17.84 15.05 -14.29
CA VAL A 141 17.04 13.88 -13.97
C VAL A 141 15.66 14.03 -14.59
N GLU A 142 15.30 13.08 -15.44
CA GLU A 142 13.95 12.93 -15.99
C GLU A 142 13.51 11.49 -15.80
N ILE A 143 12.38 11.32 -15.12
CA ILE A 143 11.84 10.02 -14.74
C ILE A 143 10.38 10.00 -15.17
N ASP A 144 10.03 9.10 -16.09
CA ASP A 144 8.65 8.79 -16.43
C ASP A 144 8.21 7.54 -15.69
N MET A 145 6.99 7.54 -15.14
CA MET A 145 6.43 6.42 -14.40
C MET A 145 5.00 6.17 -14.83
N VAL A 146 4.57 4.92 -14.70
CA VAL A 146 3.18 4.53 -14.92
C VAL A 146 2.57 4.10 -13.60
N VAL A 147 1.45 4.72 -13.22
CA VAL A 147 0.62 4.34 -12.08
C VAL A 147 -0.54 3.50 -12.59
N THR A 148 -0.77 2.37 -11.94
CA THR A 148 -1.86 1.45 -12.25
C THR A 148 -2.69 1.16 -10.99
N MET A 149 -3.92 0.70 -11.21
CA MET A 149 -4.78 0.18 -10.15
C MET A 149 -4.66 -1.35 -10.11
N GLY A 150 -4.57 -1.93 -8.91
CA GLY A 150 -4.43 -3.37 -8.75
C GLY A 150 -4.86 -3.85 -7.37
N LYS A 151 -4.49 -5.10 -7.05
CA LYS A 151 -4.76 -5.74 -5.76
C LYS A 151 -3.52 -6.49 -5.28
N GLY A 152 -3.28 -6.44 -3.97
CA GLY A 152 -2.19 -7.20 -3.36
C GLY A 152 -0.81 -6.80 -3.86
N TYR A 153 0.00 -7.80 -4.23
CA TYR A 153 1.36 -7.64 -4.73
C TYR A 153 1.48 -8.24 -6.12
N VAL A 154 2.06 -7.50 -7.06
CA VAL A 154 2.36 -7.98 -8.40
C VAL A 154 3.86 -7.79 -8.67
N PRO A 155 4.61 -8.87 -8.95
CA PRO A 155 6.04 -8.78 -9.22
C PRO A 155 6.31 -8.10 -10.58
N ALA A 156 7.49 -7.50 -10.70
CA ALA A 156 7.94 -6.78 -11.89
C ALA A 156 7.74 -7.57 -13.19
N ASP A 157 8.06 -8.87 -13.22
CA ASP A 157 7.92 -9.71 -14.42
C ASP A 157 6.50 -9.69 -15.02
N ARG A 158 5.47 -9.54 -14.19
CA ARG A 158 4.07 -9.48 -14.64
C ARG A 158 3.64 -8.09 -15.11
N ASN A 159 4.39 -7.05 -14.75
CA ASN A 159 4.16 -5.67 -15.18
C ASN A 159 4.90 -5.36 -16.50
N ARG A 160 5.66 -6.31 -17.04
CA ARG A 160 6.40 -6.12 -18.29
C ARG A 160 5.43 -5.98 -19.47
N ASP A 161 5.52 -4.86 -20.16
CA ASP A 161 4.85 -4.63 -21.44
C ASP A 161 5.86 -4.76 -22.58
N GLU A 162 5.64 -5.71 -23.48
CA GLU A 162 6.50 -5.92 -24.66
C GLU A 162 6.48 -4.75 -25.65
N LYS A 163 5.45 -3.92 -25.59
CA LYS A 163 5.31 -2.72 -26.42
C LYS A 163 5.91 -1.48 -25.75
N ALA A 164 6.42 -1.62 -24.52
CA ALA A 164 7.01 -0.50 -23.80
C ALA A 164 8.26 0.02 -24.54
N PRO A 165 8.50 1.34 -24.54
CA PRO A 165 9.71 1.92 -25.09
C PRO A 165 10.97 1.35 -24.41
N VAL A 166 12.07 1.33 -25.16
CA VAL A 166 13.38 0.91 -24.65
C VAL A 166 13.76 1.74 -23.41
N GLY A 167 14.32 1.07 -22.39
CA GLY A 167 14.67 1.67 -21.10
C GLY A 167 13.51 1.72 -20.10
N THR A 168 12.33 1.20 -20.44
CA THR A 168 11.25 0.99 -19.45
C THR A 168 11.59 -0.21 -18.58
N ILE A 169 11.75 0.04 -17.29
CA ILE A 169 12.05 -0.94 -16.25
C ILE A 169 10.74 -1.25 -15.52
N PRO A 170 10.20 -2.48 -15.63
CA PRO A 170 9.07 -2.88 -14.80
C PRO A 170 9.53 -3.03 -13.35
N ILE A 171 8.68 -2.64 -12.41
CA ILE A 171 8.98 -2.73 -10.98
C ILE A 171 7.86 -3.47 -10.25
N ASP A 172 8.16 -3.99 -9.06
CA ASP A 172 7.14 -4.62 -8.23
C ASP A 172 6.09 -3.59 -7.79
N ALA A 173 4.83 -3.92 -8.04
CA ALA A 173 3.70 -3.07 -7.69
C ALA A 173 3.05 -3.57 -6.39
N ILE A 174 3.14 -2.74 -5.34
CA ILE A 174 2.54 -3.00 -4.03
C ILE A 174 1.22 -2.23 -3.96
N TYR A 175 0.13 -2.86 -4.42
CA TYR A 175 -1.20 -2.23 -4.45
C TYR A 175 -1.91 -2.27 -3.10
N SER A 176 -1.51 -3.16 -2.19
CA SER A 176 -2.19 -3.28 -0.90
C SER A 176 -1.97 -2.02 -0.05
N PRO A 177 -3.04 -1.29 0.34
CA PRO A 177 -2.92 -0.12 1.21
C PRO A 177 -2.60 -0.53 2.66
N ILE A 178 -2.65 -1.82 2.98
CA ILE A 178 -2.47 -2.35 4.32
C ILE A 178 -1.07 -2.90 4.50
N LYS A 179 -0.26 -2.19 5.29
CA LYS A 179 1.12 -2.61 5.62
C LYS A 179 1.16 -3.78 6.60
N LYS A 180 0.25 -3.80 7.58
CA LYS A 180 0.26 -4.77 8.67
C LYS A 180 -1.13 -4.99 9.23
N VAL A 181 -1.47 -6.25 9.49
CA VAL A 181 -2.67 -6.66 10.21
C VAL A 181 -2.30 -7.73 11.23
N ASN A 182 -2.73 -7.50 12.46
CA ASN A 182 -2.72 -8.46 13.55
C ASN A 182 -4.13 -8.54 14.11
N PHE A 183 -4.45 -9.68 14.74
CA PHE A 183 -5.66 -9.82 15.51
C PHE A 183 -5.37 -10.61 16.79
N GLN A 184 -6.19 -10.41 17.80
CA GLN A 184 -6.17 -11.13 19.06
C GLN A 184 -7.58 -11.58 19.41
N VAL A 185 -7.69 -12.80 19.93
CA VAL A 185 -8.94 -13.32 20.50
C VAL A 185 -8.79 -13.38 22.01
N THR A 186 -9.71 -12.74 22.71
CA THR A 186 -9.78 -12.74 24.18
C THR A 186 -11.18 -13.16 24.63
N ASN A 187 -11.37 -13.45 25.92
CA ASN A 187 -12.68 -13.86 26.42
C ASN A 187 -13.60 -12.64 26.63
N ALA A 188 -14.85 -12.77 26.16
CA ALA A 188 -15.94 -11.84 26.37
C ALA A 188 -16.96 -12.44 27.37
N ARG A 189 -17.61 -11.57 28.14
CA ARG A 189 -18.65 -11.96 29.11
C ARG A 189 -20.02 -11.50 28.64
N VAL A 190 -20.99 -12.42 28.65
CA VAL A 190 -22.40 -12.15 28.40
C VAL A 190 -23.22 -12.69 29.56
N GLY A 191 -23.70 -11.81 30.43
CA GLY A 191 -24.42 -12.20 31.65
C GLY A 191 -23.54 -13.05 32.59
N GLN A 192 -23.87 -14.33 32.75
CA GLN A 192 -23.10 -15.28 33.56
C GLN A 192 -22.12 -16.14 32.76
N MET A 193 -22.20 -16.14 31.42
CA MET A 193 -21.30 -16.89 30.55
C MET A 193 -20.06 -16.07 30.20
N THR A 194 -18.87 -16.69 30.26
CA THR A 194 -17.56 -16.02 30.12
C THR A 194 -16.68 -16.64 29.03
N ASP A 195 -17.23 -17.53 28.21
CA ASP A 195 -16.51 -18.30 27.19
C ASP A 195 -16.80 -17.85 25.75
N TYR A 196 -17.44 -16.68 25.58
CA TYR A 196 -17.58 -16.01 24.29
C TYR A 196 -16.23 -15.39 23.87
N ASP A 197 -16.05 -15.20 22.57
CA ASP A 197 -14.86 -14.58 22.01
C ASP A 197 -15.09 -13.06 21.81
N LYS A 198 -14.04 -12.28 22.12
CA LYS A 198 -13.82 -10.91 21.67
C LYS A 198 -12.68 -10.91 20.68
N LEU A 199 -12.96 -10.50 19.44
CA LEU A 199 -11.95 -10.30 18.41
C LEU A 199 -11.52 -8.83 18.42
N THR A 200 -10.21 -8.57 18.48
CA THR A 200 -9.57 -7.25 18.34
C THR A 200 -8.52 -7.29 17.24
#